data_AF-A0A816WRT5-F1
#
_entry.id   AF-A0A816WRT5-F1
#
_cell.length_a   1.000
_cell.length_b   1.000
_cell.length_c   1.000
_cell.angle_alpha   90.00
_cell.angle_beta   90.00
_cell.angle_gamma   90.00
#
_symmetry.space_group_name_H-M   'P 1'
#
loop_
_entity.id
_entity.type
_entity.pdbx_description
1 polymer ?
#
loop_
_entity_poly.entity_id
_entity_poly.type
_entity_poly.pdbx_seq_one_letter_code
_entity_poly.pdbx_strand_id
1 'polypeptide(L)'
;MEGETKSFVIVCVSAIISTSYCYYISTRIKAGVFRLISVLPVCALFHILPMFFSILHISCSLSVILSWLAGFKLILFSFDQGPLFPLPPNIFRFICFTCLPIKAQQNPNSKTQFPKWVFPIKVAIFGVVLHMYDYKQYMSPVVLLAIYPLHIYLELEIVLMLVKLLVFIILGCDLEPQFNEPYLATSLQDFWGRRWNLMVTQLLKPAIYIPVRRLCNGRMSSDHARFLAVMATFIVSGVAHEVFFFTLTFEMPTGEVACFFVLHGVCTAAEIAAKRTEFVRRWRVSPTVSPLFTVGFVVMTSGWLLFPTAARSNMLERAANEALLSIDFFKRTFLYL
;
A
#
# COMPACT_ATOMS: atom_id res chain seq x y z
N MET A 1 -3.34 -26.28 -8.84
CA MET A 1 -1.99 -26.08 -8.29
C MET A 1 -0.91 -26.01 -9.37
N GLU A 2 -0.88 -26.91 -10.36
CA GLU A 2 0.18 -26.91 -11.39
C GLU A 2 0.17 -25.68 -12.33
N GLY A 3 -1.00 -25.12 -12.65
CA GLY A 3 -1.10 -23.86 -13.40
C GLY A 3 -0.51 -22.67 -12.63
N GLU A 4 -0.80 -22.58 -11.33
CA GLU A 4 -0.32 -21.50 -10.45
C GLU A 4 1.20 -21.58 -10.21
N THR A 5 1.75 -22.78 -10.07
CA THR A 5 3.21 -22.95 -9.93
C THR A 5 3.94 -22.54 -11.21
N LYS A 6 3.38 -22.85 -12.39
CA LYS A 6 3.90 -22.36 -13.67
C LYS A 6 3.84 -20.83 -13.76
N SER A 7 2.71 -20.23 -13.43
CA SER A 7 2.57 -18.76 -13.37
C SER A 7 3.59 -18.13 -12.42
N PHE A 8 3.79 -18.74 -11.25
CA PHE A 8 4.79 -18.29 -10.27
C PHE A 8 6.21 -18.29 -10.81
N VAL A 9 6.64 -19.36 -11.48
CA VAL A 9 7.95 -19.42 -12.12
C VAL A 9 8.09 -18.34 -13.20
N ILE A 10 7.08 -18.17 -14.05
CA ILE A 10 7.08 -17.16 -15.11
C ILE A 10 7.22 -15.76 -14.52
N VAL A 11 6.45 -15.43 -13.48
CA VAL A 11 6.50 -14.11 -12.84
C VAL A 11 7.83 -13.87 -12.17
N CYS A 12 8.38 -14.84 -11.43
CA CYS A 12 9.68 -14.70 -10.79
C CYS A 12 10.81 -14.49 -11.81
N VAL A 13 10.85 -15.31 -12.85
CA VAL A 13 11.86 -15.20 -13.92
C VAL A 13 11.72 -13.86 -14.65
N SER A 14 10.50 -13.44 -14.99
CA SER A 14 10.25 -12.15 -15.65
C SER A 14 10.67 -10.98 -14.78
N ALA A 15 10.38 -11.02 -13.48
CA ALA A 15 10.80 -9.99 -12.53
C ALA A 15 12.33 -9.91 -12.43
N ILE A 16 13.03 -11.05 -12.35
CA ILE A 16 14.50 -11.12 -12.30
C ILE A 16 15.11 -10.57 -13.60
N ILE A 17 14.62 -11.00 -14.76
CA ILE A 17 15.14 -10.52 -16.06
C ILE A 17 14.94 -9.01 -16.19
N SER A 18 13.76 -8.50 -15.86
CA SER A 18 13.41 -7.09 -16.01
C SER A 18 14.19 -6.18 -15.06
N THR A 19 14.38 -6.61 -13.81
CA THR A 19 15.24 -5.89 -12.86
C THR A 19 16.71 -5.97 -13.24
N SER A 20 17.17 -7.09 -13.79
CA SER A 20 18.53 -7.25 -14.31
C SER A 20 18.80 -6.32 -15.50
N TYR A 21 17.82 -6.19 -16.40
CA TYR A 21 17.87 -5.21 -17.49
C TYR A 21 18.05 -3.78 -16.95
N CYS A 22 17.26 -3.38 -15.96
CA CYS A 22 17.38 -2.06 -15.35
C CYS A 22 18.78 -1.83 -14.73
N TYR A 23 19.33 -2.87 -14.08
CA TYR A 23 20.65 -2.80 -13.46
C TYR A 23 21.80 -2.68 -14.47
N TYR A 24 21.78 -3.42 -15.58
CA TYR A 24 22.88 -3.43 -16.55
C TYR A 24 22.78 -2.38 -17.65
N ILE A 25 21.57 -2.04 -18.09
CA ILE A 25 21.31 -1.17 -19.23
C ILE A 25 20.90 0.22 -18.77
N SER A 26 19.84 0.34 -17.96
CA SER A 26 19.31 1.65 -17.57
C SER A 26 20.27 2.46 -16.71
N THR A 27 21.16 1.82 -15.95
CA THR A 27 22.24 2.50 -15.19
C THR A 27 23.23 3.23 -16.11
N ARG A 28 23.43 2.74 -17.35
CA ARG A 28 24.35 3.37 -18.33
C ARG A 28 23.77 4.63 -18.96
N ILE A 29 22.45 4.81 -18.89
CA ILE A 29 21.77 6.01 -19.36
C ILE A 29 21.87 7.07 -18.25
N LYS A 30 22.15 8.33 -18.57
CA LYS A 30 22.17 9.42 -17.59
C LYS A 30 20.79 9.57 -16.92
N ALA A 31 20.77 9.91 -15.64
CA ALA A 31 19.53 10.14 -14.91
C ALA A 31 18.69 11.23 -15.56
N GLY A 32 17.38 11.02 -15.62
CA GLY A 32 16.43 11.89 -16.28
C GLY A 32 15.43 11.13 -17.15
N VAL A 33 14.83 11.85 -18.10
CA VAL A 33 13.69 11.37 -18.89
C VAL A 33 14.06 10.17 -19.77
N PHE A 34 15.26 10.13 -20.36
CA PHE A 34 15.68 8.99 -21.19
C PHE A 34 15.84 7.70 -20.39
N ARG A 35 16.34 7.79 -19.14
CA ARG A 35 16.40 6.63 -18.25
C ARG A 35 14.99 6.18 -17.88
N LEU A 36 14.07 7.11 -17.61
CA LEU A 36 12.66 6.79 -17.36
C LEU A 36 12.03 6.05 -18.54
N ILE A 37 12.21 6.54 -19.77
CA ILE A 37 11.69 5.88 -20.98
C ILE A 37 12.20 4.45 -21.10
N SER A 38 13.48 4.18 -20.77
CA SER A 38 14.02 2.81 -20.77
C SER A 38 13.38 1.89 -19.72
N VAL A 39 12.88 2.46 -18.62
CA VAL A 39 12.33 1.73 -17.46
C VAL A 39 10.80 1.55 -17.58
N LEU A 40 10.10 2.40 -18.34
CA LEU A 40 8.64 2.32 -18.51
C LEU A 40 8.13 0.96 -19.01
N PRO A 41 8.77 0.28 -19.99
CA PRO A 41 8.35 -1.07 -20.39
C PRO A 41 8.38 -2.08 -19.25
N VAL A 42 9.36 -1.98 -18.36
CA VAL A 42 9.46 -2.83 -17.17
C VAL A 42 8.33 -2.53 -16.18
N CYS A 43 8.02 -1.24 -15.97
CA CYS A 43 6.89 -0.85 -15.12
C CYS A 43 5.56 -1.37 -15.68
N ALA A 44 5.34 -1.25 -16.99
CA ALA A 44 4.15 -1.77 -17.65
C ALA A 44 4.04 -3.30 -17.51
N LEU A 45 5.14 -4.02 -17.69
CA LEU A 45 5.17 -5.47 -17.47
C LEU A 45 4.81 -5.83 -16.01
N PHE A 46 5.33 -5.09 -15.03
CA PHE A 46 5.03 -5.33 -13.62
C PHE A 46 3.55 -5.14 -13.27
N HIS A 47 2.81 -4.30 -14.00
CA HIS A 47 1.35 -4.20 -13.88
C HIS A 47 0.60 -5.42 -14.43
N ILE A 48 1.15 -6.11 -15.44
CA ILE A 48 0.50 -7.24 -16.11
C ILE A 48 0.77 -8.55 -15.36
N LEU A 49 1.98 -8.73 -14.80
CA LEU A 49 2.39 -9.99 -14.17
C LEU A 49 1.43 -10.52 -13.08
N PRO A 50 0.82 -9.71 -12.22
CA PRO A 50 -0.12 -10.20 -11.21
C PRO A 50 -1.41 -10.81 -11.80
N MET A 51 -1.79 -10.44 -13.02
CA MET A 51 -3.00 -10.94 -13.69
C MET A 51 -2.89 -12.43 -14.10
N PHE A 52 -1.70 -13.03 -14.06
CA PHE A 52 -1.50 -14.45 -14.39
C PHE A 52 -1.95 -15.42 -13.27
N PHE A 53 -2.38 -14.91 -12.12
CA PHE A 53 -2.80 -15.71 -10.98
C PHE A 53 -4.31 -15.69 -10.84
N SER A 54 -4.89 -16.87 -10.62
CA SER A 54 -6.31 -17.00 -10.27
C SER A 54 -6.56 -16.91 -8.76
N ILE A 55 -5.52 -16.96 -7.92
CA ILE A 55 -5.66 -16.78 -6.47
C ILE A 55 -5.59 -15.28 -6.14
N LEU A 56 -6.66 -14.73 -5.58
CA LEU A 56 -6.79 -13.30 -5.31
C LEU A 56 -5.70 -12.81 -4.35
N HIS A 57 -5.41 -13.55 -3.27
CA HIS A 57 -4.36 -13.17 -2.31
C HIS A 57 -2.98 -13.04 -2.96
N ILE A 58 -2.64 -13.97 -3.86
CA ILE A 58 -1.35 -13.97 -4.56
C ILE A 58 -1.29 -12.82 -5.57
N SER A 59 -2.36 -12.65 -6.36
CA SER A 59 -2.46 -11.55 -7.32
C SER A 59 -2.41 -10.18 -6.64
N CYS A 60 -3.11 -10.02 -5.51
CA CYS A 60 -3.09 -8.81 -4.68
C CYS A 60 -1.69 -8.52 -4.14
N SER A 61 -1.05 -9.53 -3.52
CA SER A 61 0.29 -9.39 -2.97
C SER A 61 1.33 -9.02 -4.03
N LEU A 62 1.28 -9.67 -5.20
CA LEU A 62 2.17 -9.38 -6.32
C LEU A 62 1.90 -8.01 -6.94
N SER A 63 0.64 -7.57 -7.00
CA SER A 63 0.30 -6.23 -7.47
C SER A 63 0.86 -5.14 -6.56
N VAL A 64 0.80 -5.33 -5.23
CA VAL A 64 1.43 -4.39 -4.29
C VAL A 64 2.95 -4.42 -4.47
N ILE A 65 3.55 -5.60 -4.56
CA ILE A 65 5.01 -5.75 -4.65
C ILE A 65 5.59 -5.24 -5.99
N LEU A 66 5.07 -5.70 -7.12
CA LEU A 66 5.62 -5.43 -8.44
C LEU A 66 5.07 -4.12 -9.00
N SER A 67 3.75 -4.04 -9.19
CA SER A 67 3.10 -2.90 -9.83
C SER A 67 3.34 -1.61 -9.03
N TRP A 68 3.16 -1.68 -7.71
CA TRP A 68 3.32 -0.50 -6.87
C TRP A 68 4.76 -0.27 -6.46
N LEU A 69 5.31 -1.12 -5.59
CA LEU A 69 6.59 -0.84 -4.94
C LEU A 69 7.74 -0.83 -5.94
N ALA A 70 7.89 -1.90 -6.71
CA ALA A 70 8.97 -1.97 -7.68
C ALA A 70 8.83 -0.89 -8.77
N GLY A 71 7.61 -0.66 -9.28
CA GLY A 71 7.32 0.41 -10.24
C GLY A 71 7.76 1.79 -9.75
N PHE A 72 7.28 2.24 -8.59
CA PHE A 72 7.66 3.55 -8.05
C PHE A 72 9.14 3.66 -7.68
N LYS A 73 9.76 2.58 -7.19
CA LYS A 73 11.21 2.56 -6.92
C LYS A 73 12.03 2.72 -8.20
N LEU A 74 11.62 2.06 -9.29
CA LEU A 74 12.28 2.16 -10.60
C LEU A 74 12.07 3.55 -11.25
N ILE A 75 10.90 4.15 -11.09
CA ILE A 75 10.65 5.54 -11.50
C ILE A 75 11.58 6.49 -10.75
N LEU A 76 11.69 6.36 -9.42
CA LEU A 76 12.59 7.19 -8.61
C LEU A 76 14.07 6.97 -8.98
N PHE A 77 14.47 5.71 -9.22
CA PHE A 77 15.80 5.35 -9.72
C PHE A 77 16.15 6.03 -11.04
N SER A 78 15.14 6.30 -11.88
CA SER A 78 15.35 7.00 -13.15
C SER A 78 15.87 8.44 -12.96
N PHE A 79 15.67 9.02 -11.78
CA PHE A 79 16.08 10.38 -11.41
C PHE A 79 17.13 10.42 -10.28
N ASP A 80 17.84 9.32 -10.03
CA ASP A 80 18.81 9.18 -8.91
C ASP A 80 18.18 9.50 -7.54
N GLN A 81 16.94 9.05 -7.33
CA GLN A 81 16.20 9.22 -6.08
C GLN A 81 15.68 7.89 -5.55
N GLY A 82 15.21 7.92 -4.30
CA GLY A 82 14.55 6.77 -3.67
C GLY A 82 15.53 5.72 -3.14
N PRO A 83 15.02 4.53 -2.78
CA PRO A 83 15.79 3.51 -2.05
C PRO A 83 16.82 2.76 -2.91
N LEU A 84 16.79 2.94 -4.23
CA LEU A 84 17.75 2.35 -5.17
C LEU A 84 18.95 3.26 -5.45
N PHE A 85 19.02 4.43 -4.80
CA PHE A 85 20.13 5.37 -4.89
C PHE A 85 20.79 5.57 -3.52
N PRO A 86 22.13 5.48 -3.38
CA PRO A 86 23.11 5.15 -4.42
C PRO A 86 22.95 3.72 -4.94
N LEU A 87 23.47 3.45 -6.14
CA LEU A 87 23.31 2.15 -6.80
C LEU A 87 23.82 1.01 -5.88
N PRO A 88 22.99 0.00 -5.58
CA PRO A 88 23.42 -1.18 -4.84
C PRO A 88 24.64 -1.83 -5.48
N PRO A 89 25.60 -2.33 -4.69
CA PRO A 89 26.89 -2.81 -5.21
C PRO A 89 26.81 -4.12 -5.99
N ASN A 90 25.71 -4.87 -5.85
CA ASN A 90 25.51 -6.15 -6.53
C ASN A 90 24.06 -6.26 -7.01
N ILE A 91 23.87 -6.96 -8.13
CA ILE A 91 22.57 -7.19 -8.77
C ILE A 91 21.58 -7.86 -7.82
N PHE A 92 22.04 -8.80 -7.00
CA PHE A 92 21.17 -9.46 -6.02
C PHE A 92 20.53 -8.45 -5.06
N ARG A 93 21.31 -7.50 -4.54
CA ARG A 93 20.78 -6.44 -3.67
C ARG A 93 19.86 -5.49 -4.43
N PHE A 94 20.16 -5.20 -5.69
CA PHE A 94 19.28 -4.39 -6.55
C PHE A 94 17.92 -5.05 -6.76
N ILE A 95 17.89 -6.35 -7.06
CA ILE A 95 16.66 -7.14 -7.22
C ILE A 95 15.87 -7.14 -5.90
N CYS A 96 16.54 -7.46 -4.78
CA CYS A 96 15.89 -7.46 -3.46
C CYS A 96 15.32 -6.08 -3.10
N PHE A 97 16.08 -4.99 -3.25
CA PHE A 97 15.58 -3.67 -2.92
C PHE A 97 14.50 -3.17 -3.87
N THR A 98 14.47 -3.66 -5.11
CA THR A 98 13.43 -3.32 -6.09
C THR A 98 12.13 -4.05 -5.75
N CYS A 99 12.17 -5.38 -5.67
CA CYS A 99 10.98 -6.22 -5.55
C CYS A 99 10.50 -6.41 -4.11
N LEU A 100 11.37 -6.34 -3.10
CA LEU A 100 10.94 -6.58 -1.72
C LEU A 100 10.64 -5.25 -1.03
N PRO A 101 9.74 -5.23 -0.02
CA PRO A 101 9.44 -4.04 0.78
C PRO A 101 10.59 -3.65 1.73
N ILE A 102 11.84 -3.78 1.29
CA ILE A 102 13.04 -3.51 2.08
C ILE A 102 13.43 -2.05 1.96
N LYS A 103 13.83 -1.52 3.11
CA LYS A 103 14.70 -0.36 3.19
C LYS A 103 15.83 -0.73 4.14
N ALA A 104 17.07 -0.50 3.75
CA ALA A 104 18.20 -0.72 4.65
C ALA A 104 18.08 0.26 5.81
N GLN A 105 17.71 -0.23 6.99
CA GLN A 105 17.63 0.59 8.18
C GLN A 105 19.05 0.97 8.62
N GLN A 106 19.42 2.23 8.41
CA GLN A 106 20.74 2.75 8.82
C GLN A 106 20.82 3.04 10.33
N ASN A 107 19.70 3.05 11.06
CA ASN A 107 19.67 3.13 12.51
C ASN A 107 18.37 2.53 13.08
N PRO A 108 18.43 1.47 13.92
CA PRO A 108 17.27 0.99 14.65
C PRO A 108 16.90 2.02 15.71
N ASN A 109 15.94 2.90 15.41
CA ASN A 109 15.30 3.68 16.46
C ASN A 109 14.43 2.73 17.29
N SER A 110 14.89 2.43 18.51
CA SER A 110 14.27 1.53 19.50
C SER A 110 12.88 1.96 20.02
N LYS A 111 12.26 2.99 19.43
CA LYS A 111 11.09 3.67 20.02
C LYS A 111 9.72 3.07 19.66
N THR A 112 9.67 1.99 18.90
CA THR A 112 8.41 1.31 18.53
C THR A 112 8.46 -0.20 18.78
N GLN A 113 9.04 -0.62 19.91
CA GLN A 113 8.83 -1.98 20.42
C GLN A 113 7.46 -2.04 21.09
N PHE A 114 6.44 -2.32 20.30
CA PHE A 114 5.14 -2.70 20.83
C PHE A 114 5.20 -4.08 21.49
N PRO A 115 4.27 -4.39 22.42
CA PRO A 115 4.22 -5.69 23.05
C PRO A 115 4.06 -6.79 21.99
N LYS A 116 4.91 -7.81 22.04
CA LYS A 116 4.88 -8.96 21.11
C LYS A 116 3.49 -9.63 21.03
N TRP A 117 2.67 -9.48 22.08
CA TRP A 117 1.31 -10.02 22.19
C TRP A 117 0.25 -9.33 21.32
N VAL A 118 0.50 -8.10 20.85
CA VAL A 118 -0.47 -7.37 20.01
C VAL A 118 -0.70 -8.10 18.68
N PHE A 119 0.34 -8.69 18.10
CA PHE A 119 0.23 -9.39 16.81
C PHE A 119 -0.63 -10.66 16.89
N PRO A 120 -0.42 -11.59 17.85
CA PRO A 120 -1.33 -12.71 18.07
C PRO A 120 -2.80 -12.29 18.27
N ILE A 121 -3.05 -11.20 18.99
CA ILE A 121 -4.42 -10.66 19.18
C ILE A 121 -5.01 -10.23 17.84
N LYS A 122 -4.26 -9.51 17.00
CA LYS A 122 -4.70 -9.12 15.66
C LYS A 122 -5.02 -10.33 14.78
N VAL A 123 -4.20 -11.38 14.83
CA VAL A 123 -4.45 -12.65 14.12
C VAL A 123 -5.72 -13.33 14.64
N ALA A 124 -5.95 -13.36 15.95
CA ALA A 124 -7.17 -13.91 16.53
C ALA A 124 -8.42 -13.14 16.10
N ILE A 125 -8.36 -11.80 16.13
CA ILE A 125 -9.45 -10.93 15.63
C ILE A 125 -9.69 -11.19 14.14
N PHE A 126 -8.63 -11.34 13.34
CA PHE A 126 -8.76 -11.66 11.93
C PHE A 126 -9.47 -12.99 11.70
N GLY A 127 -9.15 -14.02 12.48
CA GLY A 127 -9.87 -15.30 12.46
C GLY A 127 -11.38 -15.15 12.76
N VAL A 128 -11.74 -14.31 13.75
CA VAL A 128 -13.14 -14.00 14.04
C VAL A 128 -13.79 -13.28 12.86
N VAL A 129 -13.12 -12.27 12.29
CA VAL A 129 -13.60 -11.53 11.12
C VAL A 129 -13.84 -12.46 9.92
N LEU A 130 -12.97 -13.44 9.69
CA LEU A 130 -13.18 -14.44 8.63
C LEU A 130 -14.44 -15.27 8.87
N HIS A 131 -14.64 -15.78 10.09
CA HIS A 131 -15.85 -16.54 10.44
C HIS A 131 -17.14 -15.70 10.42
N MET A 132 -17.03 -14.38 10.60
CA MET A 132 -18.17 -13.48 10.47
C MET A 132 -18.74 -13.46 9.05
N TYR A 133 -17.95 -13.80 8.01
CA TYR A 133 -18.47 -13.88 6.63
C TYR A 133 -19.52 -14.98 6.44
N ASP A 134 -19.47 -16.07 7.22
CA ASP A 134 -20.49 -17.14 7.19
C ASP A 134 -21.89 -16.63 7.58
N TYR A 135 -21.93 -15.55 8.36
CA TYR A 135 -23.16 -14.92 8.85
C TYR A 135 -23.48 -13.59 8.14
N LYS A 136 -22.76 -13.25 7.06
CA LYS A 136 -22.89 -11.98 6.31
C LYS A 136 -24.34 -11.66 5.96
N GLN A 137 -25.12 -12.66 5.54
CA GLN A 137 -26.53 -12.50 5.16
C GLN A 137 -27.44 -11.99 6.29
N TYR A 138 -27.04 -12.21 7.56
CA TYR A 138 -27.79 -11.78 8.75
C TYR A 138 -27.29 -10.45 9.31
N MET A 139 -26.20 -9.88 8.76
CA MET A 139 -25.58 -8.66 9.28
C MET A 139 -26.24 -7.41 8.70
N SER A 140 -26.41 -6.41 9.56
CA SER A 140 -26.86 -5.10 9.09
C SER A 140 -25.76 -4.42 8.25
N PRO A 141 -26.12 -3.50 7.33
CA PRO A 141 -25.14 -2.74 6.54
C PRO A 141 -24.13 -1.97 7.41
N VAL A 142 -24.53 -1.54 8.60
CA VAL A 142 -23.66 -0.84 9.57
C VAL A 142 -22.56 -1.76 10.10
N VAL A 143 -22.88 -3.04 10.33
CA VAL A 143 -21.89 -4.03 10.76
C VAL A 143 -20.90 -4.31 9.63
N LEU A 144 -21.37 -4.47 8.40
CA LEU A 144 -20.50 -4.65 7.23
C LEU A 144 -19.56 -3.46 7.00
N LEU A 145 -20.06 -2.24 7.22
CA LEU A 145 -19.29 -1.01 7.14
C LEU A 145 -18.09 -1.00 8.11
N ALA A 146 -18.20 -1.65 9.27
CA ALA A 146 -17.12 -1.79 10.24
C ALA A 146 -16.20 -2.99 9.93
N ILE A 147 -16.76 -4.12 9.47
CA ILE A 147 -16.01 -5.34 9.20
C ILE A 147 -15.08 -5.19 8.00
N TYR A 148 -15.52 -4.56 6.91
CA TYR A 148 -14.72 -4.49 5.68
C TYR A 148 -13.39 -3.71 5.83
N PRO A 149 -13.35 -2.51 6.44
CA PRO A 149 -12.08 -1.84 6.74
C PRO A 149 -11.19 -2.66 7.67
N LEU A 150 -11.80 -3.33 8.66
CA LEU A 150 -11.07 -4.14 9.62
C LEU A 150 -10.43 -5.35 8.95
N HIS A 151 -11.13 -6.04 8.04
CA HIS A 151 -10.60 -7.11 7.20
C HIS A 151 -9.36 -6.62 6.46
N ILE A 152 -9.50 -5.58 5.62
CA ILE A 152 -8.39 -5.10 4.78
C ILE A 152 -7.19 -4.68 5.64
N TYR A 153 -7.43 -3.99 6.75
CA TYR A 153 -6.35 -3.57 7.64
C TYR A 153 -5.59 -4.76 8.22
N LEU A 154 -6.31 -5.74 8.80
CA LEU A 154 -5.69 -6.90 9.44
C LEU A 154 -4.99 -7.80 8.42
N GLU A 155 -5.62 -8.05 7.27
CA GLU A 155 -5.07 -8.86 6.19
C GLU A 155 -3.75 -8.28 5.67
N LEU A 156 -3.74 -6.98 5.33
CA LEU A 156 -2.53 -6.30 4.89
C LEU A 156 -1.44 -6.35 5.96
N GLU A 157 -1.78 -6.06 7.22
CA GLU A 157 -0.79 -6.09 8.30
C GLU A 157 -0.19 -7.49 8.50
N ILE A 158 -1.01 -8.54 8.48
CA ILE A 158 -0.55 -9.92 8.65
C ILE A 158 0.36 -10.34 7.48
N VAL A 159 -0.08 -10.15 6.24
CA VAL A 159 0.69 -10.53 5.04
C VAL A 159 2.03 -9.79 5.01
N LEU A 160 2.03 -8.49 5.26
CA LEU A 160 3.24 -7.68 5.19
C LEU A 160 4.21 -7.97 6.35
N MET A 161 3.70 -8.36 7.52
CA MET A 161 4.52 -8.85 8.63
C MET A 161 5.16 -10.21 8.33
N LEU A 162 4.44 -11.12 7.65
CA LEU A 162 5.02 -12.39 7.19
C LEU A 162 6.12 -12.16 6.15
N VAL A 163 5.90 -11.27 5.19
CA VAL A 163 6.93 -10.86 4.22
C VAL A 163 8.13 -10.24 4.93
N LYS A 164 7.91 -9.37 5.91
CA LYS A 164 8.97 -8.79 6.74
C LYS A 164 9.81 -9.86 7.44
N LEU A 165 9.17 -10.85 8.07
CA LEU A 165 9.86 -11.95 8.76
C LEU A 165 10.70 -12.78 7.78
N LEU A 166 10.12 -13.16 6.63
CA LEU A 166 10.82 -13.93 5.61
C LEU A 166 12.07 -13.20 5.11
N VAL A 167 11.92 -11.91 4.82
CA VAL A 167 13.01 -11.07 4.34
C VAL A 167 14.09 -10.87 5.40
N PHE A 168 13.71 -10.70 6.66
CA PHE A 168 14.65 -10.62 7.77
C PHE A 168 15.49 -11.90 7.89
N ILE A 169 14.87 -13.08 7.76
CA ILE A 169 15.57 -14.37 7.81
C ILE A 169 16.54 -14.53 6.64
N ILE A 170 16.15 -14.16 5.43
CA ILE A 170 16.96 -14.37 4.21
C ILE A 170 18.09 -13.34 4.09
N LEU A 171 17.83 -12.08 4.43
CA LEU A 171 18.74 -10.96 4.13
C LEU A 171 19.35 -10.30 5.37
N GLY A 172 18.87 -10.63 6.58
CA GLY A 172 19.31 -9.98 7.82
C GLY A 172 18.92 -8.51 7.93
N CYS A 173 18.03 -8.03 7.06
CA CYS A 173 17.58 -6.63 7.02
C CYS A 173 16.26 -6.48 7.78
N ASP A 174 16.19 -5.51 8.70
CA ASP A 174 14.91 -5.12 9.29
C ASP A 174 14.13 -4.21 8.32
N LEU A 175 12.82 -4.45 8.21
CA LEU A 175 11.92 -3.62 7.41
C LEU A 175 11.23 -2.59 8.31
N GLU A 176 11.05 -1.38 7.80
CA GLU A 176 10.23 -0.40 8.49
C GLU A 176 8.78 -0.91 8.64
N PRO A 177 8.13 -0.63 9.79
CA PRO A 177 6.73 -1.01 9.98
C PRO A 177 5.86 -0.32 8.93
N GLN A 178 4.95 -1.07 8.31
CA GLN A 178 4.07 -0.52 7.27
C GLN A 178 2.88 0.23 7.86
N PHE A 179 2.44 -0.17 9.04
CA PHE A 179 1.36 0.47 9.78
C PHE A 179 1.87 0.93 11.14
N ASN A 180 1.31 2.04 11.62
CA ASN A 180 1.55 2.55 12.96
C ASN A 180 0.20 2.86 13.62
N GLU A 181 -0.51 1.78 13.94
CA GLU A 181 -1.83 1.77 14.60
C GLU A 181 -2.77 2.86 14.05
N PRO A 182 -3.26 2.70 12.79
CA PRO A 182 -4.04 3.72 12.09
C PRO A 182 -5.35 4.08 12.77
N TYR A 183 -5.90 3.18 13.60
CA TYR A 183 -7.09 3.46 14.40
C TYR A 183 -6.86 4.48 15.53
N LEU A 184 -5.60 4.85 15.82
CA LEU A 184 -5.24 5.91 16.76
C LEU A 184 -4.99 7.27 16.06
N ALA A 185 -5.29 7.37 14.76
CA ALA A 185 -5.06 8.59 14.00
C ALA A 185 -5.92 9.75 14.50
N THR A 186 -5.30 10.85 14.90
CA THR A 186 -6.04 12.01 15.43
C THR A 186 -6.52 12.98 14.36
N SER A 187 -6.09 12.79 13.11
CA SER A 187 -6.39 13.68 12.00
C SER A 187 -6.17 12.95 10.67
N LEU A 188 -6.74 13.45 9.56
CA LEU A 188 -6.55 12.82 8.24
C LEU A 188 -5.10 12.87 7.78
N GLN A 189 -4.43 14.00 8.06
CA GLN A 189 -2.99 14.12 7.82
C GLN A 189 -2.17 13.09 8.62
N ASP A 190 -2.57 12.81 9.87
CA ASP A 190 -1.90 11.81 10.72
C ASP A 190 -2.15 10.38 10.20
N PHE A 191 -3.40 10.09 9.80
CA PHE A 191 -3.80 8.82 9.21
C PHE A 191 -2.96 8.52 7.95
N TRP A 192 -3.08 9.35 6.91
CA TRP A 192 -2.43 9.12 5.62
C TRP A 192 -0.92 9.33 5.64
N GLY A 193 -0.42 10.26 6.46
CA GLY A 193 0.98 10.64 6.43
C GLY A 193 1.90 9.85 7.38
N ARG A 194 1.35 9.26 8.44
CA ARG A 194 2.15 8.72 9.56
C ARG A 194 1.70 7.38 10.11
N ARG A 195 0.54 6.86 9.69
CA ARG A 195 -0.02 5.64 10.29
C ARG A 195 -0.49 4.59 9.31
N TRP A 196 -1.04 5.01 8.17
CA TRP A 196 -1.50 4.13 7.11
C TRP A 196 -0.44 3.96 6.03
N ASN A 197 -0.08 2.71 5.73
CA ASN A 197 0.81 2.30 4.64
C ASN A 197 2.01 3.24 4.42
N LEU A 198 2.90 3.28 5.41
CA LEU A 198 4.05 4.17 5.45
C LEU A 198 4.99 4.00 4.25
N MET A 199 5.05 2.81 3.69
CA MET A 199 5.86 2.52 2.51
C MET A 199 5.36 3.27 1.27
N VAL A 200 4.04 3.32 1.05
CA VAL A 200 3.44 4.10 -0.05
C VAL A 200 3.74 5.58 0.13
N THR A 201 3.56 6.11 1.34
CA THR A 201 3.86 7.51 1.66
C THR A 201 5.33 7.85 1.39
N GLN A 202 6.25 6.94 1.68
CA GLN A 202 7.69 7.13 1.42
C GLN A 202 8.06 7.12 -0.06
N LEU A 203 7.29 6.45 -0.91
CA LEU A 203 7.50 6.44 -2.36
C LEU A 203 6.83 7.64 -3.04
N LEU A 204 5.57 7.92 -2.69
CA LEU A 204 4.81 9.02 -3.29
C LEU A 204 5.36 10.40 -2.92
N LYS A 205 5.94 10.56 -1.73
CA LYS A 205 6.50 11.85 -1.30
C LYS A 205 7.65 12.35 -2.21
N PRO A 206 8.73 11.58 -2.45
CA PRO A 206 9.76 11.96 -3.41
C PRO A 206 9.29 11.85 -4.86
N ALA A 207 8.39 10.92 -5.21
CA ALA A 207 7.99 10.73 -6.61
C ALA A 207 7.05 11.82 -7.11
N ILE A 208 6.13 12.29 -6.28
CA ILE A 208 5.04 13.19 -6.68
C ILE A 208 5.05 14.48 -5.86
N TYR A 209 4.92 14.40 -4.53
CA TYR A 209 4.72 15.58 -3.69
C TYR A 209 5.85 16.60 -3.81
N ILE A 210 7.11 16.17 -3.66
CA ILE A 210 8.27 17.06 -3.68
C ILE A 210 8.46 17.69 -5.09
N PRO A 211 8.45 16.92 -6.20
CA PRO A 211 8.56 17.49 -7.54
C PRO A 211 7.45 18.49 -7.86
N VAL A 212 6.19 18.17 -7.58
CA VAL A 212 5.05 19.08 -7.84
C VAL A 212 5.19 20.36 -7.02
N ARG A 213 5.54 20.24 -5.74
CA ARG A 213 5.76 21.42 -4.88
C ARG A 213 6.90 22.29 -5.39
N ARG A 214 8.01 21.70 -5.84
CA ARG A 214 9.15 22.45 -6.41
C ARG A 214 8.80 23.15 -7.71
N LEU A 215 8.03 22.50 -8.60
CA LEU A 215 7.59 23.09 -9.86
C LEU A 215 6.65 24.29 -9.65
N CYS A 216 5.86 24.25 -8.59
CA CYS A 216 4.92 25.31 -8.22
C CYS A 216 5.57 26.43 -7.42
N ASN A 217 6.65 26.13 -6.67
CA ASN A 217 7.42 27.16 -5.96
C ASN A 217 7.96 28.19 -6.97
N GLY A 218 7.72 29.47 -6.71
CA GLY A 218 8.09 30.58 -7.59
C GLY A 218 7.03 30.99 -8.61
N ARG A 219 6.01 30.15 -8.87
CA ARG A 219 4.85 30.49 -9.73
C ARG A 219 3.58 30.84 -8.95
N MET A 220 3.49 30.41 -7.70
CA MET A 220 2.30 30.60 -6.86
C MET A 220 2.70 30.69 -5.37
N SER A 221 1.74 31.08 -4.53
CA SER A 221 1.95 31.15 -3.07
C SER A 221 2.32 29.77 -2.50
N SER A 222 3.05 29.77 -1.38
CA SER A 222 3.51 28.52 -0.74
C SER A 222 2.36 27.60 -0.33
N ASP A 223 1.19 28.17 -0.03
CA ASP A 223 0.01 27.42 0.38
C ASP A 223 -0.71 26.79 -0.81
N HIS A 224 -0.84 27.51 -1.94
CA HIS A 224 -1.35 26.93 -3.18
C HIS A 224 -0.44 25.83 -3.72
N ALA A 225 0.89 26.04 -3.69
CA ALA A 225 1.86 25.01 -4.08
C ALA A 225 1.74 23.74 -3.22
N ARG A 226 1.47 23.89 -1.92
CA ARG A 226 1.25 22.76 -1.01
C ARG A 226 -0.07 22.05 -1.32
N PHE A 227 -1.15 22.80 -1.48
CA PHE A 227 -2.46 22.25 -1.83
C PHE A 227 -2.35 21.40 -3.10
N LEU A 228 -1.76 21.96 -4.16
CA LEU A 228 -1.60 21.26 -5.43
C LEU A 228 -0.71 20.02 -5.32
N ALA A 229 0.36 20.07 -4.52
CA ALA A 229 1.20 18.90 -4.25
C ALA A 229 0.46 17.79 -3.49
N VAL A 230 -0.38 18.14 -2.51
CA VAL A 230 -1.24 17.16 -1.82
C VAL A 230 -2.24 16.57 -2.81
N MET A 231 -2.97 17.41 -3.56
CA MET A 231 -3.95 16.94 -4.54
C MET A 231 -3.34 16.02 -5.59
N ALA A 232 -2.20 16.40 -6.18
CA ALA A 232 -1.51 15.57 -7.15
C ALA A 232 -1.12 14.19 -6.57
N THR A 233 -0.68 14.16 -5.31
CA THR A 233 -0.32 12.91 -4.62
C THR A 233 -1.54 12.00 -4.45
N PHE A 234 -2.68 12.55 -4.03
CA PHE A 234 -3.90 11.78 -3.86
C PHE A 234 -4.54 11.36 -5.19
N ILE A 235 -4.47 12.19 -6.24
CA ILE A 235 -4.94 11.84 -7.59
C ILE A 235 -4.13 10.67 -8.14
N VAL A 236 -2.79 10.75 -8.09
CA VAL A 236 -1.92 9.65 -8.54
C VAL A 236 -2.19 8.38 -7.74
N SER A 237 -2.37 8.51 -6.41
CA SER A 237 -2.75 7.38 -5.57
C SER A 237 -4.10 6.78 -6.00
N GLY A 238 -5.11 7.63 -6.25
CA GLY A 238 -6.46 7.20 -6.65
C GLY A 238 -6.49 6.50 -7.99
N VAL A 239 -5.85 7.07 -9.01
CA VAL A 239 -5.74 6.43 -10.34
C VAL A 239 -5.08 5.06 -10.24
N ALA A 240 -4.00 4.97 -9.47
CA ALA A 240 -3.27 3.72 -9.38
C ALA A 240 -4.03 2.67 -8.51
N HIS A 241 -4.87 3.08 -7.56
CA HIS A 241 -5.81 2.16 -6.90
C HIS A 241 -6.96 1.74 -7.84
N GLU A 242 -7.44 2.62 -8.71
CA GLU A 242 -8.44 2.26 -9.71
C GLU A 242 -7.89 1.17 -10.67
N VAL A 243 -6.65 1.34 -11.13
CA VAL A 243 -5.93 0.32 -11.91
C VAL A 243 -5.76 -0.95 -11.10
N PHE A 244 -5.37 -0.85 -9.82
CA PHE A 244 -5.22 -2.01 -8.94
C PHE A 244 -6.51 -2.82 -8.81
N PHE A 245 -7.64 -2.16 -8.55
CA PHE A 245 -8.95 -2.83 -8.51
C PHE A 245 -9.28 -3.51 -9.83
N PHE A 246 -9.12 -2.80 -10.96
CA PHE A 246 -9.30 -3.38 -12.29
C PHE A 246 -8.42 -4.62 -12.50
N THR A 247 -7.15 -4.60 -12.09
CA THR A 247 -6.24 -5.76 -12.27
C THR A 247 -6.63 -6.98 -11.44
N LEU A 248 -7.34 -6.80 -10.33
CA LEU A 248 -7.75 -7.89 -9.43
C LEU A 248 -9.13 -8.44 -9.74
N THR A 249 -10.06 -7.56 -10.14
CA THR A 249 -11.46 -7.92 -10.33
C THR A 249 -11.83 -8.06 -11.80
N PHE A 250 -11.05 -7.47 -12.71
CA PHE A 250 -11.39 -7.27 -14.12
C PHE A 250 -12.70 -6.49 -14.36
N GLU A 251 -13.23 -5.84 -13.31
CA GLU A 251 -14.38 -4.95 -13.40
C GLU A 251 -13.96 -3.59 -13.93
N MET A 252 -14.75 -3.04 -14.85
CA MET A 252 -14.44 -1.75 -15.46
C MET A 252 -14.33 -0.64 -14.41
N PRO A 253 -13.29 0.21 -14.48
CA PRO A 253 -13.07 1.27 -13.51
C PRO A 253 -14.19 2.31 -13.60
N THR A 254 -14.96 2.51 -12.52
CA THR A 254 -16.03 3.52 -12.46
C THR A 254 -15.56 4.87 -11.94
N GLY A 255 -14.33 4.95 -11.41
CA GLY A 255 -13.76 6.16 -10.84
C GLY A 255 -14.16 6.41 -9.39
N GLU A 256 -14.96 5.55 -8.77
CA GLU A 256 -15.38 5.69 -7.37
C GLU A 256 -14.18 5.58 -6.41
N VAL A 257 -13.25 4.66 -6.68
CA VAL A 257 -12.03 4.50 -5.89
C VAL A 257 -11.15 5.73 -6.06
N ALA A 258 -10.98 6.23 -7.29
CA ALA A 258 -10.27 7.49 -7.52
C ALA A 258 -10.95 8.67 -6.78
N CYS A 259 -12.27 8.76 -6.78
CA CYS A 259 -13.04 9.79 -6.06
C CYS A 259 -12.83 9.73 -4.55
N PHE A 260 -12.73 8.53 -3.96
CA PHE A 260 -12.37 8.36 -2.54
C PHE A 260 -11.06 9.07 -2.23
N PHE A 261 -9.99 8.79 -2.99
CA PHE A 261 -8.69 9.42 -2.75
C PHE A 261 -8.72 10.94 -3.00
N VAL A 262 -9.41 11.41 -4.04
CA VAL A 262 -9.55 12.85 -4.31
C VAL A 262 -10.24 13.56 -3.15
N LEU A 263 -11.35 13.01 -2.64
CA LEU A 263 -12.07 13.54 -1.48
C LEU A 263 -11.16 13.61 -0.25
N HIS A 264 -10.44 12.54 0.05
CA HIS A 264 -9.47 12.49 1.14
C HIS A 264 -8.33 13.50 0.96
N GLY A 265 -7.89 13.72 -0.28
CA GLY A 265 -6.89 14.73 -0.64
C GLY A 265 -7.38 16.15 -0.35
N VAL A 266 -8.61 16.49 -0.77
CA VAL A 266 -9.23 17.79 -0.48
C VAL A 266 -9.37 17.98 1.03
N CYS A 267 -9.91 16.99 1.74
CA CYS A 267 -10.12 17.07 3.19
C CYS A 267 -8.79 17.19 3.95
N THR A 268 -7.76 16.44 3.54
CA THR A 268 -6.42 16.52 4.15
C THR A 268 -5.78 17.88 3.88
N ALA A 269 -5.91 18.41 2.65
CA ALA A 269 -5.36 19.72 2.32
C ALA A 269 -6.09 20.85 3.07
N ALA A 270 -7.41 20.76 3.18
CA ALA A 270 -8.24 21.67 3.97
C ALA A 270 -7.87 21.59 5.46
N GLU A 271 -7.68 20.39 6.02
CA GLU A 271 -7.24 20.21 7.41
C GLU A 271 -5.86 20.85 7.64
N ILE A 272 -4.92 20.69 6.70
CA ILE A 272 -3.59 21.31 6.78
C ILE A 272 -3.68 22.84 6.74
N ALA A 273 -4.56 23.40 5.91
CA ALA A 273 -4.79 24.84 5.83
C ALA A 273 -5.48 25.36 7.11
N ALA A 274 -6.52 24.68 7.59
CA ALA A 274 -7.27 25.03 8.79
C ALA A 274 -6.37 25.05 10.03
N LYS A 275 -5.50 24.04 10.20
CA LYS A 275 -4.52 23.98 11.31
C LYS A 275 -3.55 25.16 11.38
N ARG A 276 -3.42 25.96 10.31
CA ARG A 276 -2.59 27.17 10.27
C ARG A 276 -3.31 28.43 10.71
N THR A 277 -4.64 28.41 10.77
CA THR A 277 -5.42 29.52 11.29
C THR A 277 -5.36 29.56 12.82
N GLU A 278 -5.28 30.75 13.41
CA GLU A 278 -5.17 30.92 14.86
C GLU A 278 -6.37 30.32 15.62
N PHE A 279 -7.55 30.35 15.00
CA PHE A 279 -8.78 29.81 15.56
C PHE A 279 -8.66 28.30 15.87
N VAL A 280 -8.22 27.50 14.90
CA VAL A 280 -8.06 26.04 15.07
C VAL A 280 -6.89 25.71 15.99
N ARG A 281 -5.86 26.56 16.03
CA ARG A 281 -4.74 26.38 16.98
C ARG A 281 -5.18 26.57 18.43
N ARG A 282 -6.22 27.38 18.67
CA ARG A 282 -6.83 27.63 19.99
C ARG A 282 -7.89 26.58 20.36
N TRP A 283 -8.63 26.07 19.38
CA TRP A 283 -9.57 24.96 19.53
C TRP A 283 -8.87 23.60 19.37
N ARG A 284 -8.21 23.13 20.42
CA ARG A 284 -7.67 21.76 20.45
C ARG A 284 -8.78 20.77 20.81
N VAL A 285 -9.19 19.97 19.84
CA VAL A 285 -10.06 18.80 20.07
C VAL A 285 -9.34 17.81 20.99
N SER A 286 -10.08 17.17 21.89
CA SER A 286 -9.48 16.23 22.84
C SER A 286 -8.80 15.06 22.09
N PRO A 287 -7.60 14.64 22.51
CA PRO A 287 -6.86 13.54 21.86
C PRO A 287 -7.62 12.21 21.82
N THR A 288 -8.63 12.03 22.67
CA THR A 288 -9.45 10.82 22.76
C THR A 288 -10.62 10.81 21.77
N VAL A 289 -11.17 11.99 21.44
CA VAL A 289 -12.35 12.09 20.56
C VAL A 289 -11.93 12.28 19.10
N SER A 290 -10.78 12.91 18.85
CA SER A 290 -10.24 13.12 17.51
C SER A 290 -10.06 11.82 16.69
N PRO A 291 -9.60 10.70 17.29
CA PRO A 291 -9.54 9.43 16.58
C PRO A 291 -10.88 8.89 16.14
N LEU A 292 -11.92 9.02 16.96
CA LEU A 292 -13.27 8.56 16.60
C LEU A 292 -13.78 9.30 15.36
N PHE A 293 -13.61 10.62 15.30
CA PHE A 293 -14.02 11.39 14.13
C PHE A 293 -13.18 11.07 12.89
N THR A 294 -11.86 10.93 13.05
CA THR A 294 -10.96 10.66 11.93
C THR A 294 -11.21 9.28 11.33
N VAL A 295 -11.21 8.24 12.18
CA VAL A 295 -11.45 6.86 11.75
C VAL A 295 -12.88 6.69 11.28
N GLY A 296 -13.86 7.29 11.98
CA GLY A 296 -15.25 7.31 11.55
C GLY A 296 -15.41 7.89 10.15
N PHE A 297 -14.77 9.04 9.86
CA PHE A 297 -14.78 9.63 8.51
C PHE A 297 -14.19 8.68 7.46
N VAL A 298 -13.03 8.07 7.75
CA VAL A 298 -12.39 7.09 6.84
C VAL A 298 -13.32 5.91 6.60
N VAL A 299 -13.90 5.32 7.65
CA VAL A 299 -14.80 4.16 7.56
C VAL A 299 -16.05 4.50 6.74
N MET A 300 -16.70 5.61 7.04
CA MET A 300 -17.91 6.06 6.32
C MET A 300 -17.63 6.30 4.83
N THR A 301 -16.53 7.00 4.52
CA THR A 301 -16.16 7.28 3.12
C THR A 301 -15.69 6.03 2.38
N SER A 302 -15.05 5.07 3.05
CA SER A 302 -14.71 3.77 2.47
C SER A 302 -15.98 2.97 2.14
N GLY A 303 -16.97 2.97 3.04
CA GLY A 303 -18.29 2.38 2.76
C GLY A 303 -19.01 2.97 1.57
N TRP A 304 -18.85 4.28 1.36
CA TRP A 304 -19.52 4.99 0.29
C TRP A 304 -18.82 4.86 -1.07
N LEU A 305 -17.49 4.89 -1.12
CA LEU A 305 -16.74 5.03 -2.38
C LEU A 305 -15.76 3.89 -2.68
N LEU A 306 -15.34 3.10 -1.69
CA LEU A 306 -14.36 2.03 -1.88
C LEU A 306 -15.03 0.65 -1.91
N PHE A 307 -15.88 0.35 -0.94
CA PHE A 307 -16.50 -0.96 -0.80
C PHE A 307 -17.62 -1.28 -1.80
N PRO A 308 -18.36 -0.33 -2.41
CA PRO A 308 -19.30 -0.68 -3.46
C PRO A 308 -18.62 -1.36 -4.66
N THR A 309 -17.41 -0.94 -5.01
CA THR A 309 -16.59 -1.60 -6.05
C THR A 309 -16.16 -3.00 -5.61
N ALA A 310 -15.66 -3.14 -4.38
CA ALA A 310 -15.27 -4.44 -3.82
C ALA A 310 -16.46 -5.41 -3.67
N ALA A 311 -17.65 -4.88 -3.38
CA ALA A 311 -18.87 -5.66 -3.20
C ALA A 311 -19.42 -6.16 -4.54
N ARG A 312 -19.37 -5.35 -5.60
CA ARG A 312 -19.80 -5.74 -6.95
C ARG A 312 -19.08 -6.98 -7.47
N SER A 313 -17.78 -7.07 -7.22
CA SER A 313 -16.95 -8.20 -7.66
C SER A 313 -16.82 -9.32 -6.62
N ASN A 314 -17.57 -9.27 -5.51
CA ASN A 314 -17.44 -10.18 -4.37
C ASN A 314 -15.99 -10.36 -3.87
N MET A 315 -15.15 -9.33 -4.03
CA MET A 315 -13.70 -9.41 -3.80
C MET A 315 -13.39 -9.81 -2.35
N LEU A 316 -14.05 -9.17 -1.37
CA LEU A 316 -13.80 -9.42 0.05
C LEU A 316 -14.29 -10.79 0.52
N GLU A 317 -15.36 -11.30 -0.10
CA GLU A 317 -15.87 -12.64 0.22
C GLU A 317 -14.97 -13.72 -0.37
N ARG A 318 -14.51 -13.52 -1.60
CA ARG A 318 -13.48 -14.37 -2.20
C ARG A 318 -12.19 -14.37 -1.38
N ALA A 319 -11.73 -13.19 -0.94
CA ALA A 319 -10.56 -13.08 -0.06
C ALA A 319 -10.77 -13.85 1.25
N ALA A 320 -11.94 -13.70 1.91
CA ALA A 320 -12.25 -14.43 3.13
C ALA A 320 -12.23 -15.95 2.93
N ASN A 321 -12.87 -16.44 1.86
CA ASN A 321 -12.95 -17.85 1.53
C ASN A 321 -11.57 -18.45 1.21
N GLU A 322 -10.75 -17.77 0.41
CA GLU A 322 -9.39 -18.21 0.10
C GLU A 322 -8.49 -18.24 1.37
N ALA A 323 -8.67 -17.30 2.29
CA ALA A 323 -7.96 -17.28 3.57
C ALA A 323 -8.36 -18.46 4.46
N LEU A 324 -9.66 -18.76 4.58
CA LEU A 324 -10.18 -19.91 5.33
C LEU A 324 -9.65 -21.24 4.75
N LEU A 325 -9.67 -21.39 3.42
CA LEU A 325 -9.10 -22.57 2.75
C LEU A 325 -7.61 -22.76 3.06
N SER A 326 -6.85 -21.66 3.10
CA SER A 326 -5.41 -21.69 3.44
C SER A 326 -5.19 -22.13 4.89
N ILE A 327 -6.03 -21.66 5.83
CA ILE A 327 -5.99 -22.06 7.24
C ILE A 327 -6.32 -23.55 7.39
N ASP A 328 -7.35 -24.02 6.70
CA ASP A 328 -7.76 -25.43 6.76
C ASP A 328 -6.71 -26.37 6.16
N PHE A 329 -6.07 -25.97 5.06
CA PHE A 329 -4.92 -26.68 4.50
C PHE A 329 -3.79 -26.79 5.54
N PHE A 330 -3.41 -25.68 6.17
CA PHE A 330 -2.36 -25.68 7.19
C PHE A 330 -2.70 -26.59 8.38
N LYS A 331 -3.94 -26.52 8.89
CA LYS A 331 -4.41 -27.40 9.97
C LYS A 331 -4.27 -28.88 9.60
N ARG A 332 -4.75 -29.27 8.41
CA ARG A 332 -4.67 -30.66 7.93
C ARG A 332 -3.24 -31.14 7.77
N THR A 333 -2.34 -30.30 7.28
CA THR A 333 -0.95 -30.68 7.02
C THR A 333 -0.10 -30.74 8.29
N PHE A 334 -0.30 -29.85 9.27
CA PHE A 334 0.64 -29.68 10.39
C PHE A 334 0.07 -29.98 11.78
N LEU A 335 -1.25 -30.03 11.95
CA LEU A 335 -1.88 -30.26 13.26
C LEU A 335 -2.59 -31.62 13.37
N TYR A 336 -2.85 -32.28 12.24
CA TYR A 336 -3.45 -33.62 12.19
C TYR A 336 -2.47 -34.71 11.69
N LEU A 337 -1.18 -34.39 11.64
CA LEU A 337 -0.06 -35.36 11.71
C LEU A 337 0.32 -35.53 13.18
#